data_AF-A0A371IVZ1-F1
#
_entry.id   AF-A0A371IVZ1-F1
#
_cell.length_a   1.000
_cell.length_b   1.000
_cell.length_c   1.000
_cell.angle_alpha   90.00
_cell.angle_beta   90.00
_cell.angle_gamma   90.00
#
_symmetry.space_group_name_H-M   'P 1'
#
loop_
_entity.id
_entity.type
_entity.pdbx_description
1 polymer ?
#
loop_
_entity_poly.entity_id
_entity_poly.type
_entity_poly.pdbx_seq_one_letter_code
_entity_poly.pdbx_strand_id
1 'polypeptide(L)'
;MSFKELFDKSVDFIDNKRKRIATISLSMLGIMLLIIVFFASSDELSVSKESTQLLNNIEQRKYTVALDYYQSLEKNFSESKMKRFNKAISKKINKLLLNSGDMYVNGQITKEHYTGLISTINSLNSISLDLNKIIDQSERVREMYKEENLNYDLALSYLNAVSSLNGVDNELDMYKQDIKVLNDSREVYETANKNYQIKKYYEAIQCYDKVLEEDKKYYNLAQRAKDECIEAMYDYYIEKSKEENDSGNYEGAIKYIDYLKPYYSDDEEILKLEKGYQENLAMYTLTSDDIINLISKKSEKNKENLSINSLQQMINGNKYYYVELFEYDKLVNEILVDAKTRKIYSYKGSNKNYNCEYSDGYFRILKNGDFQFAISEGEAKFLLENKLSEKSDSYKSIEIVQRTKVDKYVDEKEKFEDFIKKNPNIYYYFIVNKGWFKKKEVCIIDMYSKNIYSVFEDGIKSY
;
A
#
# COMPACT_ATOMS: atom_id res chain seq x y z
N MET A 1 -44.76 -99.68 2.08
CA MET A 1 -44.62 -99.52 3.55
C MET A 1 -45.57 -98.41 3.95
N SER A 2 -46.56 -98.71 4.79
CA SER A 2 -47.53 -97.69 5.21
C SER A 2 -46.85 -96.67 6.16
N PHE A 3 -47.32 -95.43 6.19
CA PHE A 3 -46.81 -94.41 7.11
C PHE A 3 -46.87 -94.88 8.58
N LYS A 4 -47.88 -95.71 8.89
CA LYS A 4 -48.06 -96.35 10.19
C LYS A 4 -46.94 -97.35 10.52
N GLU A 5 -46.54 -98.21 9.57
CA GLU A 5 -45.43 -99.15 9.77
C GLU A 5 -44.06 -98.45 9.92
N LEU A 6 -43.84 -97.35 9.21
CA LEU A 6 -42.62 -96.54 9.37
C LEU A 6 -42.61 -95.82 10.73
N PHE A 7 -43.76 -95.35 11.18
CA PHE A 7 -43.93 -94.73 12.49
C PHE A 7 -43.70 -95.75 13.61
N ASP A 8 -44.33 -96.92 13.54
CA ASP A 8 -44.18 -97.99 14.54
C ASP A 8 -42.73 -98.50 14.60
N LYS A 9 -42.05 -98.69 13.45
CA LYS A 9 -40.61 -99.01 13.44
C LYS A 9 -39.73 -97.92 14.06
N SER A 10 -40.09 -96.66 13.87
CA SER A 10 -39.35 -95.54 14.43
C SER A 10 -39.57 -95.43 15.94
N VAL A 11 -40.79 -95.69 16.41
CA VAL A 11 -41.14 -95.75 17.84
C VAL A 11 -40.43 -96.92 18.50
N ASP A 12 -40.46 -98.12 17.92
CA ASP A 12 -39.74 -99.30 18.44
C ASP A 12 -38.23 -99.08 18.46
N PHE A 13 -37.66 -98.42 17.45
CA PHE A 13 -36.24 -98.07 17.45
C PHE A 13 -35.89 -97.08 18.57
N ILE A 14 -36.73 -96.07 18.78
CA ILE A 14 -36.58 -95.08 19.85
C ILE A 14 -36.71 -95.76 21.22
N ASP A 15 -37.66 -96.68 21.40
CA ASP A 15 -37.90 -97.32 22.70
C ASP A 15 -36.81 -98.36 23.04
N ASN A 16 -36.39 -99.16 22.04
CA ASN A 16 -35.36 -100.18 22.19
C ASN A 16 -33.94 -99.59 22.35
N LYS A 17 -33.73 -98.33 21.90
CA LYS A 17 -32.49 -97.57 22.12
C LYS A 17 -32.68 -96.39 23.09
N ARG A 18 -33.81 -96.30 23.79
CA ARG A 18 -34.24 -95.14 24.58
C ARG A 18 -33.18 -94.62 25.52
N LYS A 19 -32.52 -95.53 26.25
CA LYS A 19 -31.44 -95.18 27.18
C LYS A 19 -30.26 -94.55 26.46
N ARG A 20 -29.87 -95.09 25.30
CA ARG A 20 -28.74 -94.60 24.49
C ARG A 20 -29.06 -93.29 23.78
N ILE A 21 -30.27 -93.15 23.23
CA ILE A 21 -30.76 -91.92 22.60
C ILE A 21 -30.85 -90.80 23.63
N ALA A 22 -31.44 -91.06 24.80
CA ALA A 22 -31.50 -90.10 25.90
C ALA A 22 -30.12 -89.66 26.38
N THR A 23 -29.15 -90.58 26.50
CA THR A 23 -27.77 -90.23 26.87
C THR A 23 -27.10 -89.35 25.81
N ILE A 24 -27.22 -89.69 24.53
CA ILE A 24 -26.62 -88.91 23.44
C ILE A 24 -27.27 -87.53 23.33
N SER A 25 -28.59 -87.42 23.48
CA SER A 25 -29.30 -86.13 23.43
C SER A 25 -28.99 -85.25 24.65
N LEU A 26 -28.85 -85.83 25.85
CA LEU A 26 -28.37 -85.11 27.04
C LEU A 26 -26.91 -84.65 26.89
N SER A 27 -26.03 -85.47 26.29
CA SER A 27 -24.65 -85.07 26.00
C SER A 27 -24.58 -83.96 24.95
N MET A 28 -25.39 -84.03 23.89
CA MET A 28 -25.52 -82.97 22.88
C MET A 28 -26.08 -81.68 23.48
N LEU A 29 -27.11 -81.76 24.33
CA LEU A 29 -27.64 -80.62 25.07
C LEU A 29 -26.60 -80.03 26.02
N GLY A 30 -25.83 -80.86 26.70
CA GLY A 30 -24.70 -80.44 27.54
C GLY A 30 -23.60 -79.73 26.75
N ILE A 31 -23.26 -80.23 25.56
CA ILE A 31 -22.31 -79.58 24.65
C ILE A 31 -22.87 -78.26 24.10
N MET A 32 -24.14 -78.20 23.71
CA MET A 32 -24.79 -76.96 23.30
C MET A 32 -24.85 -75.94 24.44
N LEU A 33 -25.19 -76.36 25.67
CA LEU A 33 -25.15 -75.51 26.85
C LEU A 33 -23.73 -75.04 27.16
N LEU A 34 -22.73 -75.90 27.02
CA LEU A 34 -21.32 -75.51 27.15
C LEU A 34 -20.92 -74.50 26.08
N ILE A 35 -21.32 -74.69 24.82
CA ILE A 35 -21.08 -73.73 23.74
C ILE A 35 -21.78 -72.40 24.06
N ILE A 36 -23.04 -72.41 24.49
CA ILE A 36 -23.80 -71.20 24.86
C ILE A 36 -23.16 -70.51 26.07
N VAL A 37 -22.76 -71.25 27.11
CA VAL A 37 -22.06 -70.71 28.28
C VAL A 37 -20.70 -70.19 27.87
N PHE A 38 -19.97 -70.86 26.97
CA PHE A 38 -18.67 -70.44 26.47
C PHE A 38 -18.77 -69.22 25.55
N PHE A 39 -19.86 -69.05 24.80
CA PHE A 39 -20.16 -67.86 23.99
C PHE A 39 -20.66 -66.70 24.85
N ALA A 40 -21.56 -66.93 25.82
CA ALA A 40 -22.06 -65.92 26.74
C ALA A 40 -20.98 -65.45 27.74
N SER A 41 -20.06 -66.35 28.11
CA SER A 41 -18.84 -66.03 28.87
C SER A 41 -17.65 -65.71 27.96
N SER A 42 -17.83 -65.71 26.63
CA SER A 42 -16.73 -65.45 25.71
C SER A 42 -16.23 -64.02 25.88
N ASP A 43 -14.91 -63.90 25.95
CA ASP A 43 -14.20 -62.62 25.94
C ASP A 43 -14.58 -61.74 24.74
N GLU A 44 -15.11 -62.29 23.66
CA GLU A 44 -15.41 -61.57 22.41
C GLU A 44 -16.65 -60.67 22.53
N LEU A 45 -17.73 -61.14 23.17
CA LEU A 45 -18.89 -60.31 23.51
C LEU A 45 -18.53 -59.21 24.51
N SER A 46 -17.68 -59.53 25.50
CA SER A 46 -17.16 -58.57 26.47
C SER A 46 -16.31 -57.47 25.80
N VAL A 47 -15.37 -57.84 24.92
CA VAL A 47 -14.52 -56.89 24.19
C VAL A 47 -15.34 -55.93 23.32
N SER A 48 -16.35 -56.45 22.61
CA SER A 48 -17.23 -55.60 21.78
C SER A 48 -18.01 -54.59 22.62
N LYS A 49 -18.55 -55.02 23.77
CA LYS A 49 -19.26 -54.14 24.71
C LYS A 49 -18.35 -53.05 25.26
N GLU A 50 -17.20 -53.41 25.82
CA GLU A 50 -16.27 -52.41 26.39
C GLU A 50 -15.76 -51.44 25.32
N SER A 51 -15.49 -51.91 24.09
CA SER A 51 -15.05 -51.02 23.00
C SER A 51 -16.13 -50.00 22.61
N THR A 52 -17.40 -50.39 22.69
CA THR A 52 -18.52 -49.49 22.43
C THR A 52 -18.66 -48.45 23.55
N GLN A 53 -18.46 -48.87 24.79
CA GLN A 53 -18.49 -47.97 25.94
C GLN A 53 -17.38 -46.92 25.87
N LEU A 54 -16.14 -47.32 25.52
CA LEU A 54 -15.04 -46.38 25.32
C LEU A 54 -15.36 -45.39 24.20
N LEU A 55 -15.82 -45.88 23.04
CA LEU A 55 -16.20 -45.02 21.91
C LEU A 55 -17.28 -44.01 22.31
N ASN A 56 -18.33 -44.45 23.01
CA ASN A 56 -19.42 -43.59 23.46
C ASN A 56 -18.93 -42.48 24.39
N ASN A 57 -17.97 -42.77 25.28
CA ASN A 57 -17.39 -41.73 26.14
C ASN A 57 -16.64 -40.68 25.32
N ILE A 58 -15.91 -41.09 24.28
CA ILE A 58 -15.20 -40.19 23.37
C ILE A 58 -16.20 -39.34 22.56
N GLU A 59 -17.20 -39.96 21.94
CA GLU A 59 -18.24 -39.28 21.15
C GLU A 59 -19.05 -38.27 21.98
N GLN A 60 -19.32 -38.59 23.25
CA GLN A 60 -20.00 -37.70 24.20
C GLN A 60 -19.06 -36.63 24.79
N ARG A 61 -17.82 -36.51 24.29
CA ARG A 61 -16.81 -35.54 24.73
C ARG A 61 -16.41 -35.70 26.20
N LYS A 62 -16.62 -36.89 26.78
CA LYS A 62 -16.21 -37.24 28.15
C LYS A 62 -14.76 -37.75 28.14
N TYR A 63 -13.84 -36.90 27.66
CA TYR A 63 -12.46 -37.30 27.35
C TYR A 63 -11.71 -37.86 28.56
N THR A 64 -11.76 -37.20 29.72
CA THR A 64 -11.14 -37.70 30.96
C THR A 64 -11.70 -39.06 31.36
N VAL A 65 -13.03 -39.22 31.30
CA VAL A 65 -13.70 -40.50 31.62
C VAL A 65 -13.29 -41.59 30.65
N ALA A 66 -13.12 -41.27 29.36
CA ALA A 66 -12.64 -42.21 28.36
C ALA A 66 -11.21 -42.69 28.67
N LEU A 67 -10.31 -41.77 29.03
CA LEU A 67 -8.92 -42.09 29.38
C LEU A 67 -8.82 -42.93 30.65
N ASP A 68 -9.51 -42.53 31.72
CA ASP A 68 -9.54 -43.27 32.99
C ASP A 68 -10.09 -44.70 32.78
N TYR A 69 -11.15 -44.79 31.96
CA TYR A 69 -11.75 -46.07 31.62
C TYR A 69 -10.78 -46.95 30.83
N TYR A 70 -10.12 -46.42 29.79
CA TYR A 70 -9.11 -47.18 29.03
C TYR A 70 -7.96 -47.67 29.91
N GLN A 71 -7.43 -46.82 30.81
CA GLN A 71 -6.40 -47.22 31.78
C GLN A 71 -6.89 -48.30 32.75
N SER A 72 -8.16 -48.27 33.16
CA SER A 72 -8.74 -49.32 33.99
C SER A 72 -8.79 -50.65 33.25
N LEU A 73 -9.06 -50.64 31.94
CA LEU A 73 -9.04 -51.84 31.12
C LEU A 73 -7.61 -52.38 30.98
N GLU A 74 -6.60 -51.52 30.81
CA GLU A 74 -5.19 -51.93 30.77
C GLU A 74 -4.75 -52.66 32.05
N LYS A 75 -5.27 -52.27 33.22
CA LYS A 75 -4.97 -52.93 34.50
C LYS A 75 -5.69 -54.26 34.69
N ASN A 76 -6.91 -54.38 34.16
CA ASN A 76 -7.81 -55.48 34.46
C ASN A 76 -7.85 -56.58 33.39
N PHE A 77 -7.47 -56.25 32.14
CA PHE A 77 -7.49 -57.21 31.04
C PHE A 77 -6.19 -58.01 30.96
N SER A 78 -6.30 -59.28 30.58
CA SER A 78 -5.14 -60.04 30.14
C SER A 78 -4.59 -59.47 28.83
N GLU A 79 -3.30 -59.66 28.56
CA GLU A 79 -2.63 -59.14 27.37
C GLU A 79 -3.35 -59.56 26.05
N SER A 80 -3.74 -60.83 25.95
CA SER A 80 -4.50 -61.34 24.79
C SER A 80 -5.88 -60.69 24.65
N LYS A 81 -6.56 -60.42 25.77
CA LYS A 81 -7.84 -59.71 25.76
C LYS A 81 -7.66 -58.24 25.37
N MET A 82 -6.62 -57.58 25.90
CA MET A 82 -6.30 -56.19 25.57
C MET A 82 -5.92 -56.02 24.10
N LYS A 83 -5.16 -56.95 23.52
CA LYS A 83 -4.83 -56.94 22.08
C LYS A 83 -6.08 -57.06 21.20
N ARG A 84 -7.01 -57.95 21.54
CA ARG A 84 -8.30 -58.08 20.84
C ARG A 84 -9.15 -56.81 20.99
N PHE A 85 -9.17 -56.22 22.19
CA PHE A 85 -9.84 -54.96 22.46
C PHE A 85 -9.28 -53.82 21.62
N ASN A 86 -7.96 -53.59 21.67
CA ASN A 86 -7.26 -52.55 20.90
C ASN A 86 -7.55 -52.67 19.40
N LYS A 87 -7.55 -53.90 18.86
CA LYS A 87 -7.92 -54.14 17.45
C LYS A 87 -9.37 -53.76 17.14
N ALA A 88 -10.30 -54.07 18.04
CA ALA A 88 -11.73 -53.77 17.85
C ALA A 88 -12.02 -52.26 17.94
N ILE A 89 -11.49 -51.58 18.96
CA ILE A 89 -11.68 -50.14 19.12
C ILE A 89 -10.93 -49.34 18.04
N SER A 90 -9.75 -49.78 17.58
CA SER A 90 -9.01 -49.11 16.49
C SER A 90 -9.87 -48.93 15.24
N LYS A 91 -10.63 -49.96 14.83
CA LYS A 91 -11.55 -49.84 13.69
C LYS A 91 -12.63 -48.79 13.91
N LYS A 92 -13.16 -48.69 15.13
CA LYS A 92 -14.21 -47.74 15.50
C LYS A 92 -13.67 -46.31 15.57
N ILE A 93 -12.50 -46.12 16.19
CA ILE A 93 -11.81 -44.83 16.28
C ILE A 93 -11.45 -44.30 14.90
N ASN A 94 -10.92 -45.14 14.00
CA ASN A 94 -10.62 -44.71 12.62
C ASN A 94 -11.87 -44.19 11.89
N LYS A 95 -13.02 -44.87 12.05
CA LYS A 95 -14.29 -44.39 11.47
C LYS A 95 -14.75 -43.07 12.11
N LEU A 96 -14.68 -42.97 13.43
CA LEU A 96 -15.04 -41.75 14.15
C LEU A 96 -14.17 -40.57 13.72
N LEU A 97 -12.85 -40.76 13.66
CA LEU A 97 -11.88 -39.74 13.29
C LEU A 97 -12.15 -39.16 11.89
N LEU A 98 -12.37 -40.03 10.89
CA LEU A 98 -12.69 -39.61 9.54
C LEU A 98 -14.03 -38.86 9.48
N ASN A 99 -15.07 -39.41 10.11
CA ASN A 99 -16.39 -38.76 10.16
C ASN A 99 -16.30 -37.38 10.85
N SER A 100 -15.65 -37.30 11.99
CA SER A 100 -15.46 -36.04 12.72
C SER A 100 -14.60 -35.05 11.93
N GLY A 101 -13.62 -35.53 11.15
CA GLY A 101 -12.86 -34.71 10.21
C GLY A 101 -13.75 -34.05 9.17
N ASP A 102 -14.61 -34.84 8.50
CA ASP A 102 -15.58 -34.31 7.53
C ASP A 102 -16.58 -33.36 8.21
N MET A 103 -17.06 -33.68 9.41
CA MET A 103 -17.94 -32.80 10.18
C MET A 103 -17.26 -31.48 10.53
N TYR A 104 -15.96 -31.49 10.87
CA TYR A 104 -15.21 -30.28 11.22
C TYR A 104 -15.01 -29.39 10.00
N VAL A 105 -14.57 -29.96 8.89
CA VAL A 105 -14.39 -29.25 7.60
C VAL A 105 -15.70 -28.64 7.10
N ASN A 106 -16.83 -29.31 7.35
CA ASN A 106 -18.17 -28.80 7.03
C ASN A 106 -18.76 -27.86 8.10
N GLY A 107 -17.99 -27.48 9.13
CA GLY A 107 -18.44 -26.56 10.18
C GLY A 107 -19.52 -27.11 11.13
N GLN A 108 -19.76 -28.42 11.12
CA GLN A 108 -20.79 -29.08 11.95
C GLN A 108 -20.32 -29.29 13.40
N ILE A 109 -19.00 -29.32 13.63
CA ILE A 109 -18.41 -29.36 14.97
C ILE A 109 -17.37 -28.25 15.13
N THR A 110 -17.13 -27.84 16.38
CA THR A 110 -16.18 -26.75 16.68
C THR A 110 -14.73 -27.24 16.67
N LYS A 111 -13.79 -26.30 16.60
CA LYS A 111 -12.35 -26.57 16.71
C LYS A 111 -12.02 -27.30 18.01
N GLU A 112 -12.57 -26.86 19.14
CA GLU A 112 -12.35 -27.46 20.46
C GLU A 112 -12.86 -28.89 20.53
N HIS A 113 -13.98 -29.18 19.86
CA HIS A 113 -14.48 -30.54 19.75
C HIS A 113 -13.46 -31.40 18.99
N TYR A 114 -13.07 -30.97 17.79
CA TYR A 114 -12.18 -31.76 16.93
C TYR A 114 -10.78 -31.94 17.55
N THR A 115 -10.16 -30.88 18.09
CA THR A 115 -8.84 -30.97 18.74
C THR A 115 -8.89 -31.81 20.02
N GLY A 116 -9.98 -31.74 20.79
CA GLY A 116 -10.19 -32.58 21.96
C GLY A 116 -10.29 -34.07 21.60
N LEU A 117 -10.96 -34.40 20.49
CA LEU A 117 -11.01 -35.76 19.95
C LEU A 117 -9.61 -36.26 19.58
N ILE A 118 -8.86 -35.46 18.80
CA ILE A 118 -7.49 -35.77 18.37
C ILE A 118 -6.58 -36.02 19.58
N SER A 119 -6.57 -35.11 20.56
CA SER A 119 -5.74 -35.23 21.76
C SER A 119 -6.10 -36.46 22.60
N THR A 120 -7.39 -36.81 22.66
CA THR A 120 -7.85 -38.01 23.36
C THR A 120 -7.34 -39.27 22.66
N ILE A 121 -7.48 -39.34 21.32
CA ILE A 121 -6.99 -40.46 20.52
C ILE A 121 -5.48 -40.65 20.68
N ASN A 122 -4.71 -39.56 20.64
CA ASN A 122 -3.26 -39.62 20.84
C ASN A 122 -2.84 -40.17 22.20
N SER A 123 -3.63 -39.92 23.23
CA SER A 123 -3.36 -40.42 24.57
C SER A 123 -3.62 -41.94 24.68
N LEU A 124 -4.32 -42.53 23.71
CA LEU A 124 -4.58 -43.97 23.63
C LEU A 124 -3.47 -44.67 22.82
N ASN A 125 -2.24 -44.70 23.37
CA ASN A 125 -1.00 -45.11 22.66
C ASN A 125 -1.01 -46.49 21.97
N SER A 126 -1.88 -47.42 22.38
CA SER A 126 -1.94 -48.77 21.78
C SER A 126 -2.99 -48.90 20.66
N ILE A 127 -3.66 -47.81 20.30
CA ILE A 127 -4.63 -47.76 19.21
C ILE A 127 -3.92 -47.56 17.88
N SER A 128 -4.24 -48.41 16.91
CA SER A 128 -3.68 -48.31 15.55
C SER A 128 -4.55 -47.41 14.69
N LEU A 129 -3.94 -46.40 14.08
CA LEU A 129 -4.58 -45.49 13.15
C LEU A 129 -4.30 -45.88 11.70
N ASP A 130 -5.29 -45.66 10.83
CA ASP A 130 -5.21 -45.83 9.38
C ASP A 130 -4.74 -44.51 8.77
N LEU A 131 -3.43 -44.26 8.87
CA LEU A 131 -2.80 -42.99 8.50
C LEU A 131 -3.03 -42.65 7.02
N ASN A 132 -3.02 -43.64 6.13
CA ASN A 132 -3.27 -43.43 4.70
C ASN A 132 -4.62 -42.74 4.45
N LYS A 133 -5.71 -43.17 5.10
CA LYS A 133 -7.02 -42.54 4.92
C LYS A 133 -7.08 -41.13 5.49
N ILE A 134 -6.30 -40.86 6.53
CA ILE A 134 -6.20 -39.53 7.14
C ILE A 134 -5.45 -38.59 6.18
N ILE A 135 -4.38 -39.07 5.54
CA ILE A 135 -3.65 -38.35 4.50
C ILE A 135 -4.56 -38.11 3.28
N ASP A 136 -5.31 -39.11 2.83
CA ASP A 136 -6.29 -38.96 1.73
C ASP A 136 -7.34 -37.89 2.05
N GLN A 137 -7.89 -37.88 3.27
CA GLN A 137 -8.84 -36.84 3.71
C GLN A 137 -8.16 -35.46 3.74
N SER A 138 -6.90 -35.40 4.15
CA SER A 138 -6.12 -34.16 4.21
C SER A 138 -5.81 -33.60 2.82
N GLU A 139 -5.57 -34.47 1.84
CA GLU A 139 -5.46 -34.09 0.44
C GLU A 139 -6.79 -33.51 -0.08
N ARG A 140 -7.93 -34.13 0.24
CA ARG A 140 -9.26 -33.57 -0.12
C ARG A 140 -9.45 -32.17 0.47
N VAL A 141 -9.01 -31.94 1.70
CA VAL A 141 -9.07 -30.61 2.35
C VAL A 141 -8.22 -29.58 1.59
N ARG A 142 -7.02 -29.96 1.14
CA ARG A 142 -6.17 -29.13 0.28
C ARG A 142 -6.88 -28.77 -1.02
N GLU A 143 -7.46 -29.75 -1.71
CA GLU A 143 -8.21 -29.51 -2.96
C GLU A 143 -9.45 -28.65 -2.73
N MET A 144 -10.21 -28.86 -1.65
CA MET A 144 -11.35 -28.02 -1.32
C MET A 144 -10.95 -26.55 -1.10
N TYR A 145 -9.80 -26.29 -0.48
CA TYR A 145 -9.27 -24.93 -0.36
C TYR A 145 -8.90 -24.33 -1.72
N LYS A 146 -8.23 -25.12 -2.56
CA LYS A 146 -7.84 -24.72 -3.92
C LYS A 146 -9.05 -24.37 -4.78
N GLU A 147 -10.13 -25.15 -4.67
CA GLU A 147 -11.42 -24.92 -5.34
C GLU A 147 -12.29 -23.84 -4.68
N GLU A 148 -11.80 -23.17 -3.61
CA GLU A 148 -12.53 -22.15 -2.84
C GLU A 148 -13.81 -22.65 -2.15
N ASN A 149 -13.95 -23.97 -2.00
CA ASN A 149 -15.01 -24.61 -1.23
C ASN A 149 -14.74 -24.59 0.29
N LEU A 150 -13.54 -24.20 0.69
CA LEU A 150 -13.10 -24.13 2.08
C LEU A 150 -12.23 -22.88 2.30
N ASN A 151 -12.43 -22.19 3.42
CA ASN A 151 -11.61 -21.02 3.76
C ASN A 151 -10.23 -21.43 4.33
N TYR A 152 -9.28 -20.51 4.25
CA TYR A 152 -7.89 -20.68 4.68
C TYR A 152 -7.76 -21.14 6.13
N ASP A 153 -8.41 -20.42 7.06
CA ASP A 153 -8.30 -20.68 8.49
C ASP A 153 -8.80 -22.07 8.88
N LEU A 154 -9.91 -22.51 8.28
CA LEU A 154 -10.49 -23.82 8.54
C LEU A 154 -9.64 -24.94 7.94
N ALA A 155 -9.15 -24.76 6.70
CA ALA A 155 -8.28 -25.72 6.04
C ALA A 155 -6.98 -25.95 6.83
N LEU A 156 -6.27 -24.87 7.18
CA LEU A 156 -5.06 -24.96 8.00
C LEU A 156 -5.35 -25.47 9.41
N SER A 157 -6.45 -25.05 10.04
CA SER A 157 -6.79 -25.55 11.37
C SER A 157 -7.06 -27.05 11.37
N TYR A 158 -7.67 -27.61 10.32
CA TYR A 158 -7.85 -29.04 10.16
C TYR A 158 -6.49 -29.74 10.02
N LEU A 159 -5.64 -29.29 9.08
CA LEU A 159 -4.34 -29.91 8.84
C LEU A 159 -3.43 -29.86 10.08
N ASN A 160 -3.45 -28.74 10.82
CA ASN A 160 -2.69 -28.62 12.06
C ASN A 160 -3.20 -29.56 13.16
N ALA A 161 -4.51 -29.74 13.27
CA ALA A 161 -5.07 -30.70 14.22
C ALA A 161 -4.64 -32.13 13.85
N VAL A 162 -4.81 -32.51 12.59
CA VAL A 162 -4.47 -33.85 12.11
C VAL A 162 -2.97 -34.14 12.20
N SER A 163 -2.10 -33.18 11.87
CA SER A 163 -0.64 -33.34 12.03
C SER A 163 -0.18 -33.57 13.46
N SER A 164 -1.02 -33.28 14.46
CA SER A 164 -0.68 -33.60 15.85
C SER A 164 -0.90 -35.08 16.17
N LEU A 165 -1.52 -35.86 15.30
CA LEU A 165 -1.74 -37.29 15.51
C LEU A 165 -0.41 -38.06 15.53
N ASN A 166 -0.27 -38.97 16.49
CA ASN A 166 0.89 -39.85 16.58
C ASN A 166 1.06 -40.67 15.30
N GLY A 167 2.23 -40.56 14.67
CA GLY A 167 2.58 -41.28 13.43
C GLY A 167 2.22 -40.55 12.13
N VAL A 168 1.53 -39.41 12.18
CA VAL A 168 1.42 -38.49 11.04
C VAL A 168 2.68 -37.61 11.03
N ASP A 169 3.69 -38.00 10.26
CA ASP A 169 4.95 -37.26 10.13
C ASP A 169 4.76 -35.98 9.26
N ASN A 170 5.87 -35.33 8.88
CA ASN A 170 5.94 -34.10 8.05
C ASN A 170 5.25 -34.20 6.66
N GLU A 171 4.56 -35.30 6.34
CA GLU A 171 3.85 -35.53 5.09
C GLU A 171 2.78 -34.46 4.81
N LEU A 172 2.12 -33.95 5.84
CA LEU A 172 1.12 -32.89 5.70
C LEU A 172 1.72 -31.48 5.61
N ASP A 173 3.02 -31.31 5.82
CA ASP A 173 3.64 -29.98 5.77
C ASP A 173 3.64 -29.43 4.35
N MET A 174 3.77 -30.29 3.34
CA MET A 174 3.58 -29.91 1.95
C MET A 174 2.19 -29.35 1.71
N TYR A 175 1.13 -29.99 2.22
CA TYR A 175 -0.25 -29.52 2.02
C TYR A 175 -0.52 -28.19 2.72
N LYS A 176 0.02 -28.00 3.92
CA LYS A 176 -0.05 -26.71 4.63
C LYS A 176 0.66 -25.60 3.85
N GLN A 177 1.85 -25.91 3.32
CA GLN A 177 2.64 -24.97 2.55
C GLN A 177 1.94 -24.61 1.23
N ASP A 178 1.36 -25.58 0.53
CA ASP A 178 0.59 -25.36 -0.70
C ASP A 178 -0.57 -24.40 -0.44
N ILE A 179 -1.38 -24.66 0.60
CA ILE A 179 -2.49 -23.78 1.00
C ILE A 179 -2.00 -22.37 1.32
N LYS A 180 -0.90 -22.25 2.06
CA LYS A 180 -0.32 -20.95 2.43
C LYS A 180 0.15 -20.17 1.21
N VAL A 181 0.90 -20.81 0.31
CA VAL A 181 1.41 -20.18 -0.91
C VAL A 181 0.26 -19.68 -1.79
N LEU A 182 -0.78 -20.49 -1.95
CA LEU A 182 -1.99 -20.09 -2.69
C LEU A 182 -2.72 -18.92 -1.99
N ASN A 183 -2.82 -18.94 -0.66
CA ASN A 183 -3.42 -17.85 0.09
C ASN A 183 -2.66 -16.53 -0.09
N ASP A 184 -1.35 -16.57 0.10
CA ASP A 184 -0.48 -15.40 -0.03
C ASP A 184 -0.59 -14.81 -1.46
N SER A 185 -0.64 -15.67 -2.49
CA SER A 185 -0.89 -15.26 -3.88
C SER A 185 -2.25 -14.57 -4.07
N ARG A 186 -3.32 -15.10 -3.48
CA ARG A 186 -4.67 -14.50 -3.53
C ARG A 186 -4.71 -13.14 -2.83
N GLU A 187 -4.03 -12.99 -1.69
CA GLU A 187 -3.92 -11.71 -0.99
C GLU A 187 -3.16 -10.64 -1.80
N VAL A 188 -2.14 -11.06 -2.55
CA VAL A 188 -1.43 -10.18 -3.50
C VAL A 188 -2.38 -9.69 -4.60
N TYR A 189 -3.22 -10.56 -5.15
CA TYR A 189 -4.25 -10.16 -6.11
C TYR A 189 -5.25 -9.16 -5.51
N GLU A 190 -5.75 -9.40 -4.31
CA GLU A 190 -6.66 -8.45 -3.62
C GLU A 190 -5.99 -7.09 -3.35
N THR A 191 -4.70 -7.10 -3.05
CA THR A 191 -3.92 -5.86 -2.90
C THR A 191 -3.78 -5.11 -4.22
N ALA A 192 -3.57 -5.83 -5.33
CA ALA A 192 -3.53 -5.25 -6.66
C ALA A 192 -4.86 -4.55 -7.01
N ASN A 193 -5.99 -5.20 -6.75
CA ASN A 193 -7.32 -4.61 -6.93
C ASN A 193 -7.49 -3.32 -6.13
N LYS A 194 -7.06 -3.30 -4.86
CA LYS A 194 -7.11 -2.09 -4.03
C LYS A 194 -6.28 -0.95 -4.61
N ASN A 195 -5.04 -1.25 -5.05
CA ASN A 195 -4.16 -0.26 -5.69
C ASN A 195 -4.79 0.31 -6.97
N TYR A 196 -5.39 -0.55 -7.80
CA TYR A 196 -6.12 -0.14 -9.00
C TYR A 196 -7.26 0.84 -8.69
N GLN A 197 -8.09 0.55 -7.68
CA GLN A 197 -9.21 1.42 -7.29
C GLN A 197 -8.78 2.82 -6.83
N ILE A 198 -7.58 2.95 -6.27
CA ILE A 198 -7.01 4.25 -5.85
C ILE A 198 -6.05 4.86 -6.88
N LYS A 199 -6.08 4.38 -8.14
CA LYS A 199 -5.27 4.86 -9.26
C LYS A 199 -3.75 4.76 -9.06
N LYS A 200 -3.31 3.81 -8.24
CA LYS A 200 -1.91 3.39 -8.12
C LYS A 200 -1.62 2.28 -9.13
N TYR A 201 -1.75 2.60 -10.42
CA TYR A 201 -1.74 1.62 -11.49
C TYR A 201 -0.39 0.90 -11.62
N TYR A 202 0.73 1.63 -11.52
CA TYR A 202 2.07 1.04 -11.53
C TYR A 202 2.23 -0.02 -10.43
N GLU A 203 1.85 0.31 -9.18
CA GLU A 203 1.91 -0.64 -8.06
C GLU A 203 0.90 -1.78 -8.20
N ALA A 204 -0.28 -1.52 -8.78
CA ALA A 204 -1.25 -2.57 -9.07
C ALA A 204 -0.70 -3.61 -10.05
N ILE A 205 -0.07 -3.18 -11.15
CA ILE A 205 0.54 -4.09 -12.13
C ILE A 205 1.67 -4.92 -11.50
N GLN A 206 2.54 -4.29 -10.69
CA GLN A 206 3.59 -5.01 -9.97
C GLN A 206 3.02 -6.08 -9.01
N CYS A 207 1.82 -5.87 -8.46
CA CYS A 207 1.15 -6.88 -7.67
C CYS A 207 0.53 -7.97 -8.53
N TYR A 208 -0.15 -7.64 -9.65
CA TYR A 208 -0.69 -8.65 -10.57
C TYR A 208 0.40 -9.60 -11.11
N ASP A 209 1.60 -9.07 -11.41
CA ASP A 209 2.75 -9.87 -11.86
C ASP A 209 3.28 -10.86 -10.82
N LYS A 210 2.96 -10.67 -9.54
CA LYS A 210 3.37 -11.55 -8.44
C LYS A 210 2.35 -12.64 -8.13
N VAL A 211 1.17 -12.62 -8.76
CA VAL A 211 0.17 -13.68 -8.60
C VAL A 211 0.70 -14.95 -9.27
N LEU A 212 0.65 -16.06 -8.53
CA LEU A 212 1.26 -17.32 -8.90
C LEU A 212 0.42 -18.12 -9.90
N GLU A 213 1.07 -18.74 -10.89
CA GLU A 213 0.43 -19.54 -11.95
C GLU A 213 -0.21 -20.84 -11.40
N GLU A 214 0.31 -21.34 -10.28
CA GLU A 214 -0.21 -22.50 -9.56
C GLU A 214 -1.69 -22.32 -9.16
N ASP A 215 -2.10 -21.08 -8.87
CA ASP A 215 -3.50 -20.69 -8.77
C ASP A 215 -4.03 -20.23 -10.14
N LYS A 216 -4.29 -21.19 -11.03
CA LYS A 216 -4.73 -20.92 -12.41
C LYS A 216 -5.90 -19.93 -12.49
N LYS A 217 -6.84 -19.96 -11.55
CA LYS A 217 -8.00 -19.06 -11.57
C LYS A 217 -7.57 -17.62 -11.29
N TYR A 218 -6.87 -17.41 -10.18
CA TYR A 218 -6.43 -16.07 -9.77
C TYR A 218 -5.35 -15.51 -10.70
N TYR A 219 -4.47 -16.35 -11.22
CA TYR A 219 -3.51 -15.96 -12.25
C TYR A 219 -4.21 -15.40 -13.50
N ASN A 220 -5.19 -16.13 -14.04
CA ASN A 220 -5.95 -15.68 -15.22
C ASN A 220 -6.81 -14.43 -14.95
N LEU A 221 -7.26 -14.23 -13.71
CA LEU A 221 -7.91 -12.98 -13.30
C LEU A 221 -6.90 -11.84 -13.24
N ALA A 222 -5.73 -12.06 -12.65
CA ALA A 222 -4.66 -11.09 -12.53
C ALA A 222 -4.13 -10.63 -13.89
N GLN A 223 -3.91 -11.53 -14.85
CA GLN A 223 -3.45 -11.16 -16.19
C GLN A 223 -4.48 -10.29 -16.92
N ARG A 224 -5.77 -10.63 -16.87
CA ARG A 224 -6.83 -9.79 -17.47
C ARG A 224 -6.94 -8.43 -16.79
N ALA A 225 -6.91 -8.41 -15.46
CA ALA A 225 -6.97 -7.16 -14.70
C ALA A 225 -5.72 -6.29 -14.92
N LYS A 226 -4.56 -6.91 -15.17
CA LYS A 226 -3.34 -6.22 -15.56
C LYS A 226 -3.49 -5.56 -16.92
N ASP A 227 -4.04 -6.26 -17.92
CA ASP A 227 -4.28 -5.68 -19.25
C ASP A 227 -5.23 -4.46 -19.16
N GLU A 228 -6.34 -4.60 -18.43
CA GLU A 228 -7.27 -3.48 -18.16
C GLU A 228 -6.58 -2.31 -17.41
N CYS A 229 -5.68 -2.62 -16.48
CA CYS A 229 -4.90 -1.63 -15.73
C CYS A 229 -3.92 -0.86 -16.63
N ILE A 230 -3.24 -1.56 -17.54
CA ILE A 230 -2.32 -0.97 -18.52
C ILE A 230 -3.06 -0.01 -19.45
N GLU A 231 -4.27 -0.36 -19.89
CA GLU A 231 -5.10 0.54 -20.69
C GLU A 231 -5.53 1.79 -19.88
N ALA A 232 -6.03 1.58 -18.66
CA ALA A 232 -6.54 2.67 -17.81
C ALA A 232 -5.46 3.67 -17.37
N MET A 233 -4.20 3.24 -17.25
CA MET A 233 -3.13 4.10 -16.75
C MET A 233 -2.60 5.09 -17.77
N TYR A 234 -2.83 4.87 -19.08
CA TYR A 234 -2.27 5.69 -20.15
C TYR A 234 -2.68 7.17 -20.00
N ASP A 235 -3.97 7.47 -20.14
CA ASP A 235 -4.46 8.86 -20.06
C ASP A 235 -4.17 9.49 -18.70
N TYR A 236 -4.30 8.69 -17.62
CA TYR A 236 -4.07 9.16 -16.26
C TYR A 236 -2.63 9.64 -16.03
N TYR A 237 -1.63 8.84 -16.40
CA TYR A 237 -0.23 9.23 -16.18
C TYR A 237 0.24 10.28 -17.18
N ILE A 238 -0.34 10.36 -18.38
CA ILE A 238 -0.12 11.48 -19.31
C ILE A 238 -0.66 12.80 -18.73
N GLU A 239 -1.85 12.80 -18.15
CA GLU A 239 -2.41 13.99 -17.47
C GLU A 239 -1.51 14.39 -16.28
N LYS A 240 -1.14 13.43 -15.43
CA LYS A 240 -0.25 13.69 -14.29
C LYS A 240 1.13 14.16 -14.69
N SER A 241 1.71 13.65 -15.76
CA SER A 241 3.00 14.14 -16.24
C SER A 241 2.93 15.59 -16.72
N LYS A 242 1.83 15.96 -17.39
CA LYS A 242 1.57 17.34 -17.85
C LYS A 242 1.40 18.28 -16.65
N GLU A 243 0.60 17.90 -15.65
CA GLU A 243 0.43 18.67 -14.41
C GLU A 243 1.77 18.93 -13.68
N GLU A 244 2.61 17.90 -13.51
CA GLU A 244 3.92 18.04 -12.85
C GLU A 244 4.88 18.91 -13.65
N ASN A 245 4.87 18.80 -14.98
CA ASN A 245 5.68 19.67 -15.82
C ASN A 245 5.26 21.13 -15.70
N ASP A 246 3.95 21.40 -15.68
CA ASP A 246 3.40 22.75 -15.57
C ASP A 246 3.65 23.37 -14.18
N SER A 247 3.75 22.54 -13.14
CA SER A 247 4.20 22.96 -11.80
C SER A 247 5.73 23.14 -11.69
N GLY A 248 6.46 22.78 -12.75
CA GLY A 248 7.92 22.83 -12.82
C GLY A 248 8.64 21.66 -12.15
N ASN A 249 7.90 20.63 -11.71
CA ASN A 249 8.43 19.37 -11.19
C ASN A 249 8.74 18.39 -12.32
N TYR A 250 9.78 18.69 -13.10
CA TYR A 250 10.13 17.91 -14.28
C TYR A 250 10.56 16.47 -13.96
N GLU A 251 11.15 16.22 -12.78
CA GLU A 251 11.49 14.87 -12.33
C GLU A 251 10.22 14.04 -12.08
N GLY A 252 9.22 14.63 -11.42
CA GLY A 252 7.91 14.01 -11.25
C GLY A 252 7.21 13.74 -12.58
N ALA A 253 7.29 14.67 -13.53
CA ALA A 253 6.75 14.50 -14.87
C ALA A 253 7.38 13.31 -15.61
N ILE A 254 8.72 13.23 -15.60
CA ILE A 254 9.47 12.12 -16.21
C ILE A 254 9.14 10.80 -15.51
N LYS A 255 8.99 10.78 -14.19
CA LYS A 255 8.64 9.57 -13.44
C LYS A 255 7.30 8.97 -13.89
N TYR A 256 6.29 9.80 -14.17
CA TYR A 256 5.01 9.30 -14.69
C TYR A 256 5.14 8.75 -16.12
N ILE A 257 5.99 9.35 -16.94
CA ILE A 257 6.33 8.82 -18.26
C ILE A 257 7.05 7.47 -18.14
N ASP A 258 7.99 7.32 -17.20
CA ASP A 258 8.70 6.07 -16.97
C ASP A 258 7.80 4.91 -16.54
N TYR A 259 6.66 5.20 -15.89
CA TYR A 259 5.67 4.17 -15.59
C TYR A 259 5.00 3.59 -16.84
N LEU A 260 4.85 4.40 -17.91
CA LEU A 260 4.21 3.99 -19.16
C LEU A 260 5.16 3.25 -20.11
N LYS A 261 6.45 3.65 -20.13
CA LYS A 261 7.45 3.16 -21.09
C LYS A 261 7.58 1.64 -21.21
N PRO A 262 7.49 0.83 -20.13
CA PRO A 262 7.56 -0.63 -20.26
C PRO A 262 6.44 -1.24 -21.12
N TYR A 263 5.31 -0.56 -21.26
CA TYR A 263 4.12 -1.06 -21.95
C TYR A 263 3.86 -0.35 -23.28
N TYR A 264 4.40 0.87 -23.44
CA TYR A 264 4.16 1.76 -24.57
C TYR A 264 5.48 2.30 -25.14
N SER A 265 6.47 1.42 -25.36
CA SER A 265 7.85 1.82 -25.67
C SER A 265 8.01 2.61 -26.98
N ASP A 266 7.13 2.37 -27.96
CA ASP A 266 7.18 2.98 -29.29
C ASP A 266 6.13 4.09 -29.49
N ASP A 267 5.48 4.54 -28.40
CA ASP A 267 4.46 5.57 -28.47
C ASP A 267 5.07 6.97 -28.72
N GLU A 268 4.67 7.60 -29.83
CA GLU A 268 5.21 8.90 -30.25
C GLU A 268 4.88 10.04 -29.26
N GLU A 269 3.72 10.01 -28.60
CA GLU A 269 3.36 11.04 -27.61
C GLU A 269 4.26 10.91 -26.38
N ILE A 270 4.43 9.70 -25.85
CA ILE A 270 5.29 9.41 -24.69
C ILE A 270 6.73 9.87 -24.96
N LEU A 271 7.30 9.48 -26.11
CA LEU A 271 8.68 9.85 -26.48
C LEU A 271 8.84 11.37 -26.62
N LYS A 272 7.84 12.06 -27.19
CA LYS A 272 7.84 13.51 -27.33
C LYS A 272 7.76 14.21 -25.97
N LEU A 273 6.90 13.74 -25.08
CA LEU A 273 6.76 14.28 -23.71
C LEU A 273 8.04 14.06 -22.91
N GLU A 274 8.60 12.84 -22.93
CA GLU A 274 9.86 12.51 -22.26
C GLU A 274 10.96 13.50 -22.66
N LYS A 275 11.18 13.65 -23.97
CA LYS A 275 12.20 14.56 -24.49
C LYS A 275 11.95 16.00 -24.04
N GLY A 276 10.71 16.49 -24.14
CA GLY A 276 10.35 17.84 -23.72
C GLY A 276 10.59 18.07 -22.22
N TYR A 277 10.25 17.10 -21.38
CA TYR A 277 10.47 17.18 -19.94
C TYR A 277 11.95 17.10 -19.57
N GLN A 278 12.74 16.28 -20.27
CA GLN A 278 14.19 16.23 -20.10
C GLN A 278 14.87 17.55 -20.50
N GLU A 279 14.44 18.17 -21.61
CA GLU A 279 14.91 19.49 -22.03
C GLU A 279 14.56 20.56 -20.98
N ASN A 280 13.33 20.54 -20.46
CA ASN A 280 12.91 21.45 -19.39
C ASN A 280 13.70 21.23 -18.08
N LEU A 281 13.91 19.97 -17.70
CA LEU A 281 14.71 19.61 -16.52
C LEU A 281 16.14 20.17 -16.64
N ALA A 282 16.78 19.98 -17.79
CA ALA A 282 18.13 20.47 -18.04
C ALA A 282 18.21 22.00 -18.09
N MET A 283 17.22 22.66 -18.68
CA MET A 283 17.23 24.11 -18.88
C MET A 283 16.88 24.88 -17.60
N TYR A 284 15.89 24.40 -16.85
CA TYR A 284 15.24 25.16 -15.78
C TYR A 284 15.59 24.67 -14.38
N THR A 285 16.40 23.62 -14.23
CA THR A 285 16.91 23.22 -12.92
C THR A 285 18.19 24.00 -12.60
N LEU A 286 18.22 24.55 -11.39
CA LEU A 286 19.39 25.19 -10.79
C LEU A 286 19.75 24.48 -9.51
N THR A 287 21.02 24.11 -9.37
CA THR A 287 21.57 23.67 -8.08
C THR A 287 21.88 24.88 -7.20
N SER A 288 22.09 24.65 -5.90
CA SER A 288 22.54 25.70 -4.99
C SER A 288 23.88 26.31 -5.44
N ASP A 289 24.78 25.49 -5.96
CA ASP A 289 26.07 25.96 -6.47
C ASP A 289 25.91 26.83 -7.72
N ASP A 290 24.99 26.49 -8.63
CA ASP A 290 24.70 27.33 -9.80
C ASP A 290 24.21 28.72 -9.38
N ILE A 291 23.31 28.77 -8.39
CA ILE A 291 22.77 30.01 -7.83
C ILE A 291 23.86 30.82 -7.12
N ILE A 292 24.66 30.17 -6.27
CA ILE A 292 25.78 30.83 -5.56
C ILE A 292 26.79 31.39 -6.56
N ASN A 293 27.16 30.62 -7.59
CA ASN A 293 28.10 31.07 -8.62
C ASN A 293 27.54 32.27 -9.40
N LEU A 294 26.24 32.25 -9.74
CA LEU A 294 25.57 33.36 -10.40
C LEU A 294 25.59 34.64 -9.54
N ILE A 295 25.28 34.52 -8.25
CA ILE A 295 25.28 35.64 -7.29
C ILE A 295 26.71 36.15 -7.07
N SER A 296 27.67 35.27 -6.83
CA SER A 296 29.08 35.61 -6.63
C SER A 296 29.62 36.39 -7.83
N LYS A 297 29.33 35.93 -9.06
CA LYS A 297 29.74 36.61 -10.29
C LYS A 297 29.13 38.00 -10.43
N LYS A 298 27.85 38.18 -10.09
CA LYS A 298 27.15 39.48 -10.21
C LYS A 298 27.49 40.45 -9.09
N SER A 299 27.79 39.94 -7.89
CA SER A 299 28.06 40.74 -6.69
C SER A 299 29.55 40.97 -6.40
N GLU A 300 30.43 40.30 -7.14
CA GLU A 300 31.88 40.26 -6.92
C GLU A 300 32.30 39.72 -5.54
N LYS A 301 31.39 39.06 -4.83
CA LYS A 301 31.65 38.45 -3.52
C LYS A 301 32.30 37.08 -3.68
N ASN A 302 33.16 36.70 -2.73
CA ASN A 302 33.72 35.35 -2.68
C ASN A 302 32.62 34.34 -2.34
N LYS A 303 32.45 33.33 -3.21
CA LYS A 303 31.48 32.23 -3.04
C LYS A 303 31.61 31.50 -1.71
N GLU A 304 32.82 31.40 -1.14
CA GLU A 304 33.07 30.68 0.13
C GLU A 304 32.41 31.36 1.33
N ASN A 305 32.07 32.65 1.20
CA ASN A 305 31.40 33.41 2.24
C ASN A 305 29.88 33.36 2.12
N LEU A 306 29.35 32.81 1.02
CA LEU A 306 27.94 32.80 0.69
C LEU A 306 27.32 31.43 0.99
N SER A 307 26.12 31.46 1.55
CA SER A 307 25.26 30.28 1.66
C SER A 307 23.83 30.66 1.32
N ILE A 308 23.02 29.68 0.92
CA ILE A 308 21.64 29.92 0.52
C ILE A 308 20.68 28.89 1.10
N ASN A 309 19.45 29.33 1.36
CA ASN A 309 18.27 28.47 1.33
C ASN A 309 17.50 28.78 0.06
N SER A 310 17.07 27.76 -0.69
CA SER A 310 16.33 27.96 -1.93
C SER A 310 15.05 27.14 -1.99
N LEU A 311 14.02 27.72 -2.61
CA LEU A 311 12.73 27.11 -2.85
C LEU A 311 12.26 27.43 -4.27
N GLN A 312 11.85 26.41 -5.01
CA GLN A 312 11.27 26.58 -6.34
C GLN A 312 9.87 27.23 -6.26
N GLN A 313 9.57 28.11 -7.20
CA GLN A 313 8.27 28.78 -7.35
C GLN A 313 7.89 28.90 -8.83
N MET A 314 6.61 28.74 -9.15
CA MET A 314 6.07 29.07 -10.47
C MET A 314 5.37 30.44 -10.38
N ILE A 315 5.82 31.41 -11.18
CA ILE A 315 5.28 32.77 -11.20
C ILE A 315 4.96 33.13 -12.64
N ASN A 316 3.68 33.37 -12.94
CA ASN A 316 3.18 33.69 -14.28
C ASN A 316 3.66 32.69 -15.36
N GLY A 317 3.66 31.39 -15.03
CA GLY A 317 4.10 30.31 -15.92
C GLY A 317 5.61 30.13 -16.06
N ASN A 318 6.44 30.93 -15.38
CA ASN A 318 7.89 30.78 -15.40
C ASN A 318 8.39 30.20 -14.07
N LYS A 319 9.44 29.38 -14.16
CA LYS A 319 10.11 28.79 -13.00
C LYS A 319 11.11 29.77 -12.40
N TYR A 320 10.97 30.04 -11.12
CA TYR A 320 11.87 30.85 -10.32
C TYR A 320 12.40 30.05 -9.12
N TYR A 321 13.53 30.47 -8.60
CA TYR A 321 14.05 30.06 -7.31
C TYR A 321 13.99 31.24 -6.36
N TYR A 322 13.12 31.17 -5.36
CA TYR A 322 13.19 32.06 -4.21
C TYR A 322 14.37 31.64 -3.34
N VAL A 323 15.23 32.58 -3.02
CA VAL A 323 16.51 32.33 -2.38
C VAL A 323 16.70 33.32 -1.25
N GLU A 324 16.91 32.78 -0.05
CA GLU A 324 17.45 33.53 1.08
C GLU A 324 18.97 33.46 0.99
N LEU A 325 19.62 34.60 0.78
CA LEU A 325 21.07 34.70 0.65
C LEU A 325 21.69 35.13 1.97
N PHE A 326 22.63 34.33 2.45
CA PHE A 326 23.41 34.59 3.64
C PHE A 326 24.86 34.88 3.28
N GLU A 327 25.47 35.81 4.02
CA GLU A 327 26.89 36.09 3.99
C GLU A 327 27.42 36.02 5.42
N TYR A 328 28.38 35.13 5.69
CA TYR A 328 28.83 34.81 7.05
C TYR A 328 27.66 34.56 8.01
N ASP A 329 26.71 33.71 7.59
CA ASP A 329 25.48 33.32 8.31
C ASP A 329 24.49 34.46 8.60
N LYS A 330 24.67 35.63 8.01
CA LYS A 330 23.71 36.75 8.12
C LYS A 330 22.90 36.87 6.86
N LEU A 331 21.57 36.92 6.97
CA LEU A 331 20.67 37.17 5.85
C LEU A 331 20.97 38.55 5.25
N VAL A 332 21.52 38.58 4.04
CA VAL A 332 21.91 39.80 3.34
C VAL A 332 21.00 40.12 2.16
N ASN A 333 20.22 39.16 1.66
CA ASN A 333 19.21 39.42 0.63
C ASN A 333 18.15 38.32 0.57
N GLU A 334 17.00 38.66 0.00
CA GLU A 334 16.03 37.71 -0.53
C GLU A 334 15.92 37.96 -2.03
N ILE A 335 16.09 36.92 -2.83
CA ILE A 335 16.12 37.06 -4.29
C ILE A 335 15.16 36.07 -4.96
N LEU A 336 14.67 36.44 -6.13
CA LEU A 336 14.14 35.52 -7.12
C LEU A 336 15.15 35.37 -8.24
N VAL A 337 15.52 34.13 -8.54
CA VAL A 337 16.33 33.80 -9.71
C VAL A 337 15.42 33.21 -10.77
N ASP A 338 15.32 33.86 -11.93
CA ASP A 338 14.64 33.30 -13.09
C ASP A 338 15.44 32.11 -13.63
N ALA A 339 14.83 30.92 -13.63
CA ALA A 339 15.52 29.72 -14.06
C ALA A 339 15.92 29.78 -15.55
N LYS A 340 15.13 30.42 -16.41
CA LYS A 340 15.39 30.50 -17.84
C LYS A 340 16.45 31.54 -18.17
N THR A 341 16.26 32.75 -17.67
CA THR A 341 17.09 33.90 -18.06
C THR A 341 18.29 34.12 -17.14
N ARG A 342 18.32 33.44 -15.99
CA ARG A 342 19.31 33.62 -14.92
C ARG A 342 19.36 35.08 -14.40
N LYS A 343 18.28 35.84 -14.57
CA LYS A 343 18.13 37.17 -13.99
C LYS A 343 17.86 37.06 -12.49
N ILE A 344 18.44 37.99 -11.73
CA ILE A 344 18.27 38.10 -10.29
C ILE A 344 17.38 39.30 -9.98
N TYR A 345 16.31 39.07 -9.24
CA TYR A 345 15.44 40.11 -8.71
C TYR A 345 15.57 40.14 -7.20
N SER A 346 15.98 41.27 -6.62
CA SER A 346 16.12 41.41 -5.17
C SER A 346 14.81 41.86 -4.54
N TYR A 347 14.56 41.44 -3.31
CA TYR A 347 13.37 41.86 -2.58
C TYR A 347 13.46 43.35 -2.23
N LYS A 348 12.40 44.08 -2.54
CA LYS A 348 12.23 45.48 -2.16
C LYS A 348 10.77 45.80 -1.88
N GLY A 349 10.39 45.76 -0.61
CA GLY A 349 9.06 46.15 -0.15
C GLY A 349 9.05 47.58 0.41
N SER A 350 7.87 48.06 0.80
CA SER A 350 7.71 49.38 1.43
C SER A 350 8.49 49.52 2.74
N ASN A 351 8.69 48.42 3.47
CA ASN A 351 9.27 48.43 4.83
C ASN A 351 10.62 47.69 4.92
N LYS A 352 11.08 47.06 3.84
CA LYS A 352 12.25 46.18 3.84
C LYS A 352 12.99 46.28 2.51
N ASN A 353 14.28 46.59 2.59
CA ASN A 353 15.16 46.77 1.45
C ASN A 353 16.59 46.36 1.86
N TYR A 354 17.23 45.52 1.06
CA TYR A 354 18.57 45.01 1.30
C TYR A 354 19.69 45.86 0.67
N ASN A 355 19.35 46.91 -0.09
CA ASN A 355 20.31 47.83 -0.72
C ASN A 355 21.41 47.11 -1.53
N CYS A 356 21.03 46.15 -2.35
CA CYS A 356 21.96 45.40 -3.21
C CYS A 356 22.12 46.05 -4.59
N GLU A 357 23.35 46.07 -5.10
CA GLU A 357 23.71 46.69 -6.39
C GLU A 357 23.81 45.69 -7.56
N TYR A 358 23.77 44.38 -7.29
CA TYR A 358 23.97 43.31 -8.28
C TYR A 358 22.68 42.77 -8.91
N SER A 359 21.55 43.42 -8.63
CA SER A 359 20.21 42.96 -9.02
C SER A 359 19.82 43.45 -10.41
N ASP A 360 19.17 42.60 -11.22
CA ASP A 360 18.61 42.97 -12.53
C ASP A 360 17.23 43.67 -12.42
N GLY A 361 16.62 43.62 -11.25
CA GLY A 361 15.36 44.28 -10.94
C GLY A 361 14.94 44.04 -9.50
N TYR A 362 13.71 44.40 -9.15
CA TYR A 362 13.17 44.19 -7.82
C TYR A 362 11.84 43.46 -7.86
N PHE A 363 11.51 42.79 -6.76
CA PHE A 363 10.20 42.21 -6.54
C PHE A 363 9.73 42.44 -5.11
N ARG A 364 8.43 42.25 -4.88
CA ARG A 364 7.84 42.15 -3.54
C ARG A 364 6.74 41.09 -3.52
N ILE A 365 6.40 40.66 -2.32
CA ILE A 365 5.29 39.74 -2.06
C ILE A 365 4.12 40.57 -1.49
N LEU A 366 2.95 40.45 -2.11
CA LEU A 366 1.71 41.12 -1.72
C LEU A 366 1.04 40.39 -0.54
N LYS A 367 0.07 41.02 0.11
CA LYS A 367 -0.62 40.43 1.28
C LYS A 367 -1.36 39.13 0.96
N ASN A 368 -1.76 38.93 -0.29
CA ASN A 368 -2.41 37.72 -0.78
C ASN A 368 -1.40 36.63 -1.18
N GLY A 369 -0.09 36.87 -1.05
CA GLY A 369 0.98 35.94 -1.43
C GLY A 369 1.51 36.14 -2.84
N ASP A 370 0.89 36.99 -3.66
CA ASP A 370 1.31 37.17 -5.05
C ASP A 370 2.64 37.93 -5.17
N PHE A 371 3.43 37.54 -6.16
CA PHE A 371 4.67 38.22 -6.51
C PHE A 371 4.38 39.40 -7.45
N GLN A 372 4.91 40.57 -7.11
CA GLN A 372 4.87 41.74 -7.96
C GLN A 372 6.29 42.19 -8.30
N PHE A 373 6.59 42.28 -9.60
CA PHE A 373 7.86 42.79 -10.11
C PHE A 373 7.83 44.31 -10.28
N ALA A 374 8.95 44.96 -9.99
CA ALA A 374 9.16 46.36 -10.27
C ALA A 374 9.39 46.55 -11.78
N ILE A 375 8.89 47.66 -12.33
CA ILE A 375 9.24 48.08 -13.69
C ILE A 375 10.74 48.38 -13.77
N SER A 376 11.31 48.17 -14.94
CA SER A 376 12.68 48.56 -15.29
C SER A 376 12.81 50.08 -15.55
N GLU A 377 14.04 50.57 -15.59
CA GLU A 377 14.35 51.95 -15.97
C GLU A 377 13.81 52.32 -17.35
N GLY A 378 13.97 51.43 -18.33
CA GLY A 378 13.48 51.64 -19.69
C GLY A 378 11.96 51.76 -19.76
N GLU A 379 11.25 50.90 -19.01
CA GLU A 379 9.78 50.97 -18.89
C GLU A 379 9.35 52.26 -18.18
N ALA A 380 10.03 52.67 -17.11
CA ALA A 380 9.75 53.91 -16.41
C ALA A 380 9.90 55.13 -17.32
N LYS A 381 10.97 55.18 -18.12
CA LYS A 381 11.19 56.24 -19.11
C LYS A 381 10.10 56.27 -20.18
N PHE A 382 9.77 55.11 -20.74
CA PHE A 382 8.72 54.98 -21.75
C PHE A 382 7.34 55.43 -21.22
N LEU A 383 7.01 55.07 -19.97
CA LEU A 383 5.79 55.52 -19.30
C LEU A 383 5.72 57.06 -19.21
N LEU A 384 6.82 57.70 -18.85
CA LEU A 384 6.90 59.16 -18.78
C LEU A 384 6.79 59.82 -20.15
N GLU A 385 7.49 59.29 -21.16
CA GLU A 385 7.43 59.81 -22.53
C GLU A 385 6.01 59.77 -23.09
N ASN A 386 5.31 58.65 -22.93
CA ASN A 386 3.91 58.52 -23.33
C ASN A 386 3.02 59.52 -22.60
N LYS A 387 3.21 59.67 -21.28
CA LYS A 387 2.38 60.58 -20.47
C LYS A 387 2.56 62.05 -20.87
N LEU A 388 3.80 62.44 -21.17
CA LEU A 388 4.10 63.79 -21.68
C LEU A 388 3.51 64.00 -23.08
N SER A 389 3.54 62.98 -23.94
CA SER A 389 2.93 63.06 -25.27
C SER A 389 1.41 63.20 -25.20
N GLU A 390 0.72 62.44 -24.32
CA GLU A 390 -0.73 62.53 -24.10
C GLU A 390 -1.18 63.95 -23.72
N LYS A 391 -0.38 64.65 -22.90
CA LYS A 391 -0.67 66.03 -22.47
C LYS A 391 -0.19 67.11 -23.46
N SER A 392 0.33 66.71 -24.63
CA SER A 392 0.95 67.64 -25.59
C SER A 392 2.07 68.48 -24.97
N ASP A 393 2.81 67.88 -24.04
CA ASP A 393 3.73 68.56 -23.14
C ASP A 393 5.15 68.57 -23.73
N SER A 394 5.45 69.57 -24.57
CA SER A 394 6.73 69.62 -25.31
C SER A 394 7.96 69.63 -24.41
N TYR A 395 8.92 68.74 -24.65
CA TYR A 395 10.21 68.70 -23.95
C TYR A 395 11.37 68.57 -24.95
N LYS A 396 12.56 69.04 -24.53
CA LYS A 396 13.81 68.92 -25.27
C LYS A 396 14.54 67.61 -24.95
N SER A 397 14.55 67.21 -23.68
CA SER A 397 15.21 65.97 -23.24
C SER A 397 14.66 65.49 -21.89
N ILE A 398 14.73 64.18 -21.67
CA ILE A 398 14.43 63.53 -20.39
C ILE A 398 15.71 62.80 -19.95
N GLU A 399 16.16 63.09 -18.74
CA GLU A 399 17.35 62.48 -18.13
C GLU A 399 16.93 61.78 -16.84
N ILE A 400 17.22 60.49 -16.72
CA ILE A 400 17.12 59.80 -15.42
C ILE A 400 18.31 60.20 -14.54
N VAL A 401 18.04 60.47 -13.28
CA VAL A 401 19.07 60.90 -12.34
C VAL A 401 18.95 60.18 -11.00
N GLN A 402 20.05 60.16 -10.25
CA GLN A 402 20.00 59.78 -8.85
C GLN A 402 19.23 60.83 -8.04
N ARG A 403 18.53 60.38 -6.98
CA ARG A 403 17.77 61.23 -6.07
C ARG A 403 18.52 62.49 -5.61
N THR A 404 19.79 62.37 -5.24
CA THR A 404 20.61 63.49 -4.76
C THR A 404 20.79 64.63 -5.79
N LYS A 405 20.66 64.33 -7.09
CA LYS A 405 20.72 65.36 -8.15
C LYS A 405 19.40 66.13 -8.29
N VAL A 406 18.31 65.57 -7.80
CA VAL A 406 16.96 66.13 -7.88
C VAL A 406 16.79 67.31 -6.93
N ASP A 407 17.45 67.28 -5.78
CA ASP A 407 17.37 68.31 -4.73
C ASP A 407 17.74 69.73 -5.20
N LYS A 408 18.43 69.85 -6.35
CA LYS A 408 18.78 71.14 -6.98
C LYS A 408 17.62 71.79 -7.73
N TYR A 409 16.58 71.02 -8.02
CA TYR A 409 15.44 71.42 -8.86
C TYR A 409 14.12 71.42 -8.09
N VAL A 410 14.15 71.10 -6.79
CA VAL A 410 13.00 71.08 -5.89
C VAL A 410 13.12 72.26 -4.92
N ASP A 411 12.11 73.13 -4.91
CA ASP A 411 12.10 74.32 -4.05
C ASP A 411 11.72 73.97 -2.60
N GLU A 412 10.60 73.25 -2.41
CA GLU A 412 10.11 72.85 -1.08
C GLU A 412 10.65 71.48 -0.65
N LYS A 413 11.93 71.45 -0.26
CA LYS A 413 12.64 70.22 0.12
C LYS A 413 11.95 69.42 1.23
N GLU A 414 11.42 70.09 2.26
CA GLU A 414 10.76 69.41 3.39
C GLU A 414 9.49 68.67 2.96
N LYS A 415 8.62 69.30 2.16
CA LYS A 415 7.42 68.64 1.63
C LYS A 415 7.76 67.50 0.67
N PHE A 416 8.82 67.66 -0.12
CA PHE A 416 9.31 66.59 -0.98
C PHE A 416 9.82 65.40 -0.19
N GLU A 417 10.64 65.63 0.84
CA GLU A 417 11.12 64.58 1.74
C GLU A 417 9.97 63.84 2.44
N ASP A 418 8.96 64.56 2.92
CA ASP A 418 7.78 63.97 3.54
C ASP A 418 6.96 63.13 2.55
N PHE A 419 6.85 63.56 1.29
CA PHE A 419 6.18 62.79 0.26
C PHE A 419 6.95 61.49 -0.06
N ILE A 420 8.28 61.57 -0.21
CA ILE A 420 9.11 60.38 -0.47
C ILE A 420 9.04 59.41 0.71
N LYS A 421 9.07 59.89 1.95
CA LYS A 421 8.90 59.03 3.15
C LYS A 421 7.54 58.33 3.18
N LYS A 422 6.47 59.01 2.76
CA LYS A 422 5.12 58.43 2.66
C LYS A 422 4.97 57.47 1.48
N ASN A 423 5.81 57.60 0.45
CA ASN A 423 5.76 56.82 -0.78
C ASN A 423 7.11 56.11 -1.03
N PRO A 424 7.46 55.10 -0.21
CA PRO A 424 8.77 54.44 -0.26
C PRO A 424 9.06 53.67 -1.56
N ASN A 425 8.04 53.48 -2.42
CA ASN A 425 8.17 52.82 -3.71
C ASN A 425 8.60 53.78 -4.84
N ILE A 426 8.68 55.09 -4.58
CA ILE A 426 9.26 56.04 -5.52
C ILE A 426 10.75 55.72 -5.70
N TYR A 427 11.11 55.35 -6.92
CA TYR A 427 12.45 54.85 -7.21
C TYR A 427 13.10 55.52 -8.42
N TYR A 428 12.32 55.82 -9.46
CA TYR A 428 12.84 56.47 -10.65
C TYR A 428 12.63 57.98 -10.57
N TYR A 429 13.70 58.75 -10.85
CA TYR A 429 13.70 60.20 -10.82
C TYR A 429 14.18 60.73 -12.16
N PHE A 430 13.37 61.58 -12.77
CA PHE A 430 13.63 62.15 -14.07
C PHE A 430 13.69 63.67 -13.99
N ILE A 431 14.62 64.26 -14.75
CA ILE A 431 14.67 65.67 -15.04
C ILE A 431 14.17 65.87 -16.47
N VAL A 432 13.05 66.57 -16.60
CA VAL A 432 12.45 66.92 -17.89
C VAL A 432 12.86 68.35 -18.24
N ASN A 433 13.66 68.50 -19.29
CA ASN A 433 14.09 69.79 -19.79
C ASN A 433 13.08 70.31 -20.81
N LYS A 434 12.35 71.38 -20.47
CA LYS A 434 11.32 71.99 -21.34
C LYS A 434 11.85 73.09 -22.27
N GLY A 435 13.17 73.37 -22.27
CA GLY A 435 13.80 74.38 -23.14
C GLY A 435 14.67 75.39 -22.37
N TRP A 436 15.37 76.27 -23.09
CA TRP A 436 16.44 77.13 -22.53
C TRP A 436 15.93 78.15 -21.49
N PHE A 437 14.69 78.61 -21.60
CA PHE A 437 14.10 79.63 -20.73
C PHE A 437 13.08 79.08 -19.72
N LYS A 438 12.87 77.75 -19.69
CA LYS A 438 11.90 77.11 -18.79
C LYS A 438 12.63 76.36 -17.68
N LYS A 439 12.11 76.47 -16.45
CA LYS A 439 12.59 75.69 -15.31
C LYS A 439 12.49 74.19 -15.65
N LYS A 440 13.50 73.42 -15.25
CA LYS A 440 13.47 71.97 -15.43
C LYS A 440 12.43 71.39 -14.47
N GLU A 441 11.64 70.46 -14.97
CA GLU A 441 10.61 69.77 -14.19
C GLU A 441 11.18 68.47 -13.65
N VAL A 442 10.84 68.14 -12.41
CA VAL A 442 11.20 66.87 -11.79
C VAL A 442 9.98 65.95 -11.86
N CYS A 443 10.15 64.78 -12.45
CA CYS A 443 9.15 63.72 -12.45
C CYS A 443 9.67 62.52 -11.66
N ILE A 444 8.83 61.96 -10.79
CA ILE A 444 9.17 60.80 -9.97
C ILE A 444 8.15 59.68 -10.23
N ILE A 445 8.60 58.43 -10.24
CA ILE A 445 7.76 57.28 -10.60
C ILE A 445 7.85 56.19 -9.53
N ASP A 446 6.69 55.65 -9.17
CA ASP A 446 6.57 54.46 -8.32
C ASP A 446 6.85 53.20 -9.16
N MET A 447 7.85 52.42 -8.74
CA MET A 447 8.32 51.27 -9.50
C MET A 447 7.31 50.11 -9.57
N TYR A 448 6.30 50.06 -8.70
CA TYR A 448 5.30 48.99 -8.67
C TYR A 448 3.94 49.44 -9.18
N SER A 449 3.45 50.59 -8.71
CA SER A 449 2.14 51.11 -9.13
C SER A 449 2.18 51.79 -10.50
N LYS A 450 3.40 52.12 -10.98
CA LYS A 450 3.63 52.86 -12.24
C LYS A 450 3.07 54.29 -12.22
N ASN A 451 2.65 54.77 -11.05
CA ASN A 451 2.16 56.14 -10.88
C ASN A 451 3.30 57.14 -11.12
N ILE A 452 3.00 58.20 -11.88
CA ILE A 452 3.92 59.27 -12.22
C ILE A 452 3.49 60.52 -11.46
N TYR A 453 4.43 61.21 -10.83
CA TYR A 453 4.19 62.47 -10.14
C TYR A 453 5.12 63.54 -10.69
N SER A 454 4.61 64.77 -10.81
CA SER A 454 5.41 65.95 -11.08
C SER A 454 5.57 66.79 -9.82
N VAL A 455 6.78 67.32 -9.64
CA VAL A 455 7.15 68.16 -8.52
C VAL A 455 7.14 69.62 -8.98
N PHE A 456 6.20 70.39 -8.43
CA PHE A 456 6.02 71.82 -8.71
C PHE A 456 6.41 72.67 -7.48
N GLU A 457 6.46 73.99 -7.67
CA GLU A 457 6.71 74.97 -6.60
C GLU A 457 5.67 74.89 -5.47
N ASP A 458 4.41 74.59 -5.80
CA ASP A 458 3.29 74.54 -4.85
C ASP A 458 3.01 73.14 -4.28
N GLY A 459 3.82 72.14 -4.66
CA GLY A 459 3.74 70.77 -4.16
C GLY A 459 3.86 69.69 -5.23
N ILE A 460 3.51 68.46 -4.87
CA ILE A 460 3.63 67.27 -5.73
C ILE A 460 2.24 66.86 -6.20
N LYS A 461 2.07 66.70 -7.51
CA LYS A 461 0.79 66.32 -8.13
C LYS A 461 0.98 65.07 -8.98
N SER A 462 -0.02 64.21 -8.99
CA SER A 462 -0.06 63.09 -9.95
C SER A 462 -0.10 63.66 -11.37
N TYR A 463 0.68 63.08 -12.27
CA TYR A 463 0.62 63.37 -13.70
C TYR A 463 -0.64 62.78 -14.32
#